data_AF-A0A1L3MJB8-F1
#
_entry.id   AF-A0A1L3MJB8-F1
#
_cell.length_a   1.000
_cell.length_b   1.000
_cell.length_c   1.000
_cell.angle_alpha   90.00
_cell.angle_beta   90.00
_cell.angle_gamma   90.00
#
_symmetry.space_group_name_H-M   'P 1'
#
loop_
_entity.id
_entity.type
_entity.pdbx_description
1 polymer ?
#
loop_
_entity_poly.entity_id
_entity_poly.type
_entity_poly.pdbx_seq_one_letter_code
_entity_poly.pdbx_strand_id
1 'polypeptide(L)'
;MSDNFDGPVPEREDEDDHDLLTYGEVRVRIHEEVVAQRAVVADLEAAGGDSALARRRLDALVDAANRNSRSRINDDNFEKFFGYRGTPRRNT
;
A
#
# COMPACT_ATOMS: atom_id res chain seq x y z
N MET A 1 42.69 8.83 -28.20
CA MET A 1 41.98 9.11 -29.46
C MET A 1 40.92 8.03 -29.58
N SER A 2 39.88 8.11 -28.76
CA SER A 2 38.60 8.76 -29.06
C SER A 2 37.73 7.83 -29.92
N ASP A 3 37.13 6.83 -29.26
CA ASP A 3 36.03 6.07 -29.84
C ASP A 3 34.81 6.99 -29.95
N ASN A 4 34.46 7.34 -31.19
CA ASN A 4 33.18 7.94 -31.51
C ASN A 4 32.11 6.84 -31.43
N PHE A 5 31.20 6.95 -30.46
CA PHE A 5 30.02 6.10 -30.36
C PHE A 5 29.05 6.46 -31.51
N ASP A 6 29.08 5.68 -32.59
CA ASP A 6 28.14 5.75 -33.74
C ASP A 6 27.01 4.72 -33.57
N GLY A 7 26.42 4.67 -32.37
CA GLY A 7 25.27 3.82 -32.05
C GLY A 7 23.96 4.62 -32.14
N PRO A 8 22.80 3.95 -32.35
CA PRO A 8 21.51 4.64 -32.37
C PRO A 8 21.32 5.47 -31.10
N VAL A 9 20.76 6.67 -31.26
CA VAL A 9 20.47 7.58 -30.14
C VAL A 9 19.60 6.83 -29.13
N PRO A 10 20.01 6.70 -27.86
CA PRO A 10 19.17 6.07 -26.85
C PRO A 10 17.92 6.93 -26.64
N GLU A 11 16.77 6.41 -27.05
CA GLU A 11 15.47 6.98 -26.69
C GLU A 11 15.22 6.65 -25.22
N ARG A 12 15.01 7.69 -24.40
CA ARG A 12 14.50 7.51 -23.04
C ARG A 12 13.01 7.18 -23.20
N GLU A 13 12.64 6.00 -22.74
CA GLU A 13 11.28 5.47 -22.72
C GLU A 13 10.31 6.48 -22.13
N ASP A 14 9.10 6.54 -22.72
CA ASP A 14 7.97 7.36 -22.25
C ASP A 14 7.90 7.26 -20.72
N GLU A 15 8.23 8.39 -20.09
CA GLU A 15 8.30 8.57 -18.64
C GLU A 15 6.86 8.51 -18.14
N ASP A 16 6.32 7.29 -18.03
CA ASP A 16 5.16 6.99 -17.21
C ASP A 16 5.61 7.32 -15.79
N ASP A 17 5.22 8.50 -15.32
CA ASP A 17 5.43 8.98 -13.96
C ASP A 17 4.88 7.94 -12.96
N HIS A 18 5.71 6.97 -12.60
CA HIS A 18 5.42 6.00 -11.58
C HIS A 18 5.59 6.69 -10.22
N ASP A 19 4.62 7.55 -9.88
CA ASP A 19 4.49 8.12 -8.54
C ASP A 19 4.25 6.96 -7.55
N LEU A 20 5.35 6.42 -7.03
CA LEU A 20 5.31 5.44 -5.97
C LEU A 20 4.66 6.08 -4.76
N LEU A 21 3.49 5.57 -4.38
CA LEU A 21 2.80 6.05 -3.19
C LEU A 21 3.67 5.83 -1.95
N THR A 22 3.82 6.87 -1.15
CA THR A 22 4.40 6.77 0.18
C THR A 22 3.52 5.91 1.09
N TYR A 23 4.08 5.35 2.17
CA TYR A 23 3.30 4.61 3.16
C TYR A 23 2.15 5.43 3.76
N GLY A 24 2.27 6.76 3.78
CA GLY A 24 1.18 7.66 4.19
C GLY A 24 0.04 7.67 3.18
N GLU A 25 0.36 7.88 1.92
CA GLU A 25 -0.61 7.95 0.82
C GLU A 25 -1.30 6.61 0.57
N VAL A 26 -0.57 5.48 0.66
CA VAL A 26 -1.16 4.14 0.59
C VAL A 26 -2.25 3.95 1.66
N ARG A 27 -2.00 4.41 2.90
CA ARG A 27 -2.99 4.31 3.98
C ARG A 27 -4.25 5.11 3.70
N VAL A 28 -4.09 6.35 3.23
CA VAL A 28 -5.22 7.23 2.89
C VAL A 28 -6.06 6.58 1.79
N ARG A 29 -5.40 6.12 0.73
CA ARG A 29 -6.07 5.50 -0.41
C ARG A 29 -6.80 4.20 -0.03
N ILE A 30 -6.17 3.34 0.78
CA ILE A 30 -6.83 2.13 1.29
C ILE A 30 -8.05 2.49 2.16
N HIS A 31 -7.94 3.53 2.99
CA HIS A 31 -9.06 3.96 3.83
C HIS A 31 -10.27 4.43 3.01
N GLU A 32 -10.04 5.26 1.99
CA GLU A 32 -11.07 5.71 1.06
C GLU A 32 -11.73 4.54 0.34
N GLU A 33 -10.92 3.59 -0.15
CA GLU A 33 -11.42 2.40 -0.83
C GLU A 33 -12.25 1.49 0.11
N VAL A 34 -11.85 1.34 1.38
CA VAL A 34 -12.66 0.61 2.38
C VAL A 34 -14.01 1.27 2.59
N VAL A 35 -14.05 2.61 2.68
CA VAL A 35 -15.31 3.37 2.86
C VAL A 35 -16.22 3.19 1.64
N ALA A 36 -15.68 3.37 0.43
CA ALA A 36 -16.42 3.17 -0.81
C ALA A 36 -16.96 1.74 -0.94
N GLN A 37 -16.12 0.75 -0.65
CA GLN A 37 -16.52 -0.66 -0.75
C GLN A 37 -17.59 -1.04 0.29
N ARG A 38 -17.59 -0.43 1.49
CA ARG A 38 -18.67 -0.62 2.47
C ARG A 38 -20.00 -0.11 1.94
N ALA A 39 -20.01 1.04 1.26
CA ALA A 39 -21.23 1.57 0.63
C ALA A 39 -21.76 0.60 -0.43
N VAL A 40 -20.89 0.09 -1.32
CA VAL A 40 -21.27 -0.90 -2.34
C VAL A 40 -21.91 -2.15 -1.71
N VAL A 41 -21.34 -2.66 -0.63
CA VAL A 41 -21.92 -3.82 0.05
C VAL A 41 -23.29 -3.49 0.66
N ALA A 42 -23.42 -2.33 1.30
CA ALA A 42 -24.69 -1.91 1.90
C ALA A 42 -25.79 -1.74 0.84
N ASP A 43 -25.46 -1.16 -0.31
CA ASP A 43 -26.39 -0.96 -1.41
C ASP A 43 -26.86 -2.30 -2.01
N LEU A 44 -25.94 -3.25 -2.20
CA LEU A 44 -26.29 -4.60 -2.67
C LEU A 44 -27.19 -5.34 -1.68
N GLU A 45 -26.89 -5.26 -0.39
CA GLU A 45 -27.70 -5.90 0.66
C GLU A 45 -29.09 -5.25 0.77
N ALA A 46 -29.18 -3.93 0.67
CA ALA A 46 -30.45 -3.21 0.67
C ALA A 46 -31.31 -3.55 -0.56
N ALA A 47 -30.68 -3.77 -1.72
CA ALA A 47 -31.36 -4.20 -2.93
C ALA A 47 -31.73 -5.69 -2.94
N GLY A 48 -31.35 -6.46 -1.91
CA GLY A 48 -31.54 -7.91 -1.87
C GLY A 48 -30.69 -8.68 -2.89
N GLY A 49 -29.61 -8.06 -3.39
CA GLY A 49 -28.67 -8.65 -4.35
C GLY A 49 -27.61 -9.52 -3.67
N ASP A 50 -26.86 -10.27 -4.48
CA ASP A 50 -25.71 -11.05 -3.99
C ASP A 50 -24.52 -10.12 -3.68
N SER A 51 -24.20 -9.97 -2.38
CA SER A 51 -23.11 -9.16 -1.88
C SER A 51 -21.80 -9.95 -1.67
N ALA A 52 -21.75 -11.26 -1.95
CA ALA A 52 -20.64 -12.12 -1.56
C ALA A 52 -19.29 -11.69 -2.14
N LEU A 53 -19.25 -11.31 -3.42
CA LEU A 53 -18.03 -10.81 -4.05
C LEU A 53 -17.59 -9.46 -3.45
N ALA A 54 -18.54 -8.56 -3.25
CA ALA A 54 -18.28 -7.24 -2.68
C ALA A 54 -17.77 -7.35 -1.23
N ARG A 55 -18.29 -8.31 -0.45
CA ARG A 55 -17.85 -8.63 0.91
C ARG A 55 -16.42 -9.18 0.92
N ARG A 56 -16.09 -10.14 0.06
CA ARG A 56 -14.71 -10.65 -0.05
C ARG A 56 -13.70 -9.55 -0.39
N ARG A 57 -14.07 -8.62 -1.28
CA ARG A 57 -13.22 -7.47 -1.61
C ARG A 57 -13.07 -6.55 -0.39
N LEU A 58 -14.15 -6.29 0.34
CA LEU A 58 -14.10 -5.50 1.57
C LEU A 58 -13.15 -6.14 2.60
N ASP A 59 -13.25 -7.45 2.81
CA ASP A 59 -12.39 -8.18 3.75
C ASP A 59 -10.90 -8.03 3.36
N ALA A 60 -10.58 -8.21 2.07
CA ALA A 60 -9.22 -8.04 1.57
C ALA A 60 -8.67 -6.61 1.77
N LEU A 61 -9.52 -5.59 1.60
CA LEU A 61 -9.15 -4.19 1.82
C LEU A 61 -8.94 -3.88 3.31
N VAL A 62 -9.78 -4.44 4.20
CA VAL A 62 -9.60 -4.33 5.65
C VAL A 62 -8.30 -4.99 6.09
N ASP A 63 -7.97 -6.17 5.55
CA ASP A 63 -6.69 -6.82 5.82
C ASP A 63 -5.50 -6.02 5.29
N ALA A 64 -5.63 -5.39 4.12
CA ALA A 64 -4.62 -4.47 3.61
C ALA A 64 -4.46 -3.24 4.52
N ALA A 65 -5.55 -2.67 5.02
CA ALA A 65 -5.53 -1.55 5.96
C ALA A 65 -4.80 -1.92 7.26
N ASN A 66 -5.09 -3.10 7.81
CA ASN A 66 -4.46 -3.61 9.01
C ASN A 66 -2.94 -3.75 8.85
N ARG A 67 -2.48 -4.33 7.73
CA ARG A 67 -1.05 -4.46 7.40
C ARG A 67 -0.35 -3.13 7.22
N ASN A 68 -1.06 -2.13 6.70
CA ASN A 68 -0.51 -0.78 6.46
C ASN A 68 -0.65 0.16 7.67
N SER A 69 -1.35 -0.27 8.73
CA SER A 69 -1.49 0.51 9.96
C SER A 69 -0.13 0.65 10.65
N ARG A 70 0.20 1.85 11.16
CA ARG A 70 1.45 2.06 11.89
C ARG A 70 1.35 1.36 13.23
N SER A 71 1.98 0.20 13.38
CA SER A 71 2.38 -0.25 14.72
C SER A 71 3.49 0.67 15.21
N ARG A 72 3.31 1.26 16.40
CA ARG A 72 4.43 1.94 17.06
C ARG A 72 5.54 0.90 17.26
N ILE A 73 6.77 1.26 16.91
CA ILE A 73 7.91 0.38 17.18
C ILE A 73 7.95 0.13 18.70
N ASN A 74 7.89 -1.13 19.10
CA ASN A 74 7.91 -1.60 20.46
C ASN A 74 8.89 -2.78 20.56
N ASP A 75 9.13 -3.27 21.77
CA ASP A 75 10.10 -4.34 21.99
C ASP A 75 9.71 -5.62 21.23
N ASP A 76 8.40 -5.91 21.13
CA ASP A 76 7.86 -7.10 20.46
C ASP A 76 8.04 -7.08 18.93
N ASN A 77 8.04 -5.90 18.31
CA ASN A 77 8.14 -5.75 16.86
C ASN A 77 9.49 -5.20 16.38
N PHE A 78 10.40 -4.83 17.28
CA PHE A 78 11.70 -4.24 16.95
C PHE A 78 12.55 -5.18 16.09
N GLU A 79 12.76 -6.41 16.53
CA GLU A 79 13.61 -7.38 15.82
C GLU A 79 13.03 -7.72 14.45
N LYS A 80 11.70 -7.82 14.34
CA LYS A 80 11.00 -8.04 13.07
C LYS A 80 11.18 -6.85 12.10
N PHE A 81 11.19 -5.63 12.61
CA PHE A 81 11.34 -4.43 11.79
C PHE A 81 12.78 -4.17 11.33
N PHE A 82 13.76 -4.42 12.20
CA PHE A 82 15.16 -4.07 11.96
C PHE A 82 16.06 -5.25 11.59
N GLY A 83 15.60 -6.49 11.75
CA GLY A 83 16.36 -7.69 11.39
C GLY A 83 17.51 -8.04 12.34
N TYR A 84 17.56 -7.40 13.51
CA TYR A 84 18.52 -7.73 14.58
C TYR A 84 17.89 -7.52 15.96
N ARG A 85 18.43 -8.24 16.95
CA ARG A 85 17.98 -8.12 18.34
C ARG A 85 18.30 -6.74 18.92
N GLY A 86 17.29 -6.07 19.46
CA GLY A 86 17.44 -4.79 20.14
C GLY A 86 16.12 -4.29 20.72
N THR A 87 16.19 -3.16 21.40
CA THR A 87 15.02 -2.45 21.92
C THR A 87 15.02 -1.00 21.43
N PRO A 88 13.86 -0.40 21.17
CA PRO A 88 13.75 0.97 20.68
C PRO A 88 14.26 1.94 21.75
N ARG A 89 15.14 2.87 21.37
CA ARG A 89 15.54 3.97 22.26
C ARG A 89 14.33 4.87 22.53
N ARG A 90 13.96 5.02 23.80
CA ARG A 90 12.93 5.96 24.25
C ARG A 90 13.61 7.26 24.66
N ASN A 91 13.33 8.36 23.97
CA ASN A 91 13.66 9.68 24.50
C ASN A 91 12.61 9.99 25.58
N THR A 92 13.03 9.93 26.83
CA THR A 92 12.34 10.53 27.99
C THR A 92 12.59 12.02 28.04
#